data_AF-A0A933G502-F1
#
_entry.id   AF-A0A933G502-F1
#
_cell.length_a   1.000
_cell.length_b   1.000
_cell.length_c   1.000
_cell.angle_alpha   90.00
_cell.angle_beta   90.00
_cell.angle_gamma   90.00
#
_symmetry.space_group_name_H-M   'P 1'
#
loop_
_entity.id
_entity.type
_entity.pdbx_description
1 polymer ?
#
loop_
_entity_poly.entity_id
_entity_poly.type
_entity_poly.pdbx_seq_one_letter_code
_entity_poly.pdbx_strand_id
1 'polypeptide(L)'
;MCRYVERNALRAGLVERAEDWRWCSLWRRRQRPTANDRPFLLPPVSWPVEPPTNWLAVVNRPESEAELDSLRKCVQRGAPYGNPDWQHRTALRLGLESSLRPRGRPPKSSNR
;
A
#
# COMPACT_ATOMS: atom_id res chain seq x y z
N MET A 1 -2.52 1.44 -1.43
CA MET A 1 -1.19 0.83 -1.20
C MET A 1 -0.04 1.78 -1.49
N CYS A 2 0.10 2.37 -2.69
CA CYS A 2 1.23 3.27 -2.99
C CYS A 2 1.32 4.46 -2.01
N ARG A 3 0.18 5.03 -1.60
CA ARG A 3 0.11 6.08 -0.56
C ARG A 3 0.76 5.65 0.75
N TYR A 4 0.45 4.45 1.22
CA TYR A 4 0.95 3.90 2.48
C TYR A 4 2.48 3.80 2.52
N VAL A 5 3.08 3.41 1.39
CA VAL A 5 4.55 3.29 1.24
C VAL A 5 5.18 4.66 1.09
N GLU A 6 4.65 5.50 0.21
CA GLU A 6 5.23 6.82 -0.11
C GLU A 6 5.08 7.83 1.04
N ARG A 7 4.06 7.68 1.89
CA ARG A 7 3.89 8.46 3.12
C ARG A 7 4.71 7.94 4.30
N ASN A 8 5.38 6.78 4.18
CA ASN A 8 5.97 6.12 5.35
C ASN A 8 7.00 6.99 6.09
N ALA A 9 7.89 7.67 5.35
CA ALA A 9 8.89 8.55 5.95
C ALA A 9 8.28 9.75 6.68
N LEU A 10 7.24 10.35 6.09
CA LEU A 10 6.46 11.43 6.72
C LEU A 10 5.76 10.93 8.00
N ARG A 11 5.12 9.75 7.94
CA ARG A 11 4.46 9.14 9.09
C ARG A 11 5.44 8.78 10.21
N ALA A 12 6.67 8.42 9.86
CA ALA A 12 7.75 8.14 10.81
C ALA A 12 8.43 9.40 11.37
N GLY A 13 8.01 10.60 10.94
CA GLY A 13 8.60 11.87 11.39
C GLY A 13 10.00 12.14 10.84
N LEU A 14 10.43 11.43 9.78
CA LEU A 14 11.75 11.59 9.18
C LEU A 14 11.84 12.79 8.23
N VAL A 15 10.68 13.26 7.74
CA VAL A 15 10.54 14.38 6.80
C VAL A 15 9.26 15.15 7.10
N GLU A 16 9.23 16.45 6.78
CA GLU A 16 8.04 17.29 6.94
C GLU A 16 7.00 17.06 5.84
N ARG A 17 7.44 16.65 4.64
CA ARG A 17 6.58 16.32 3.50
C ARG A 17 6.99 15.00 2.88
N ALA A 18 6.02 14.24 2.39
CA ALA A 18 6.27 12.90 1.88
C ALA A 18 7.23 12.87 0.66
N GLU A 19 7.18 13.91 -0.16
CA GLU A 19 8.03 14.07 -1.33
C GLU A 19 9.49 14.38 -1.01
N ASP A 20 9.84 14.77 0.22
CA ASP A 20 11.22 15.13 0.57
C ASP A 20 12.10 13.88 0.82
N TRP A 21 11.49 12.71 0.91
CA TRP A 21 12.19 11.46 1.15
C TRP A 21 12.91 10.95 -0.10
N ARG A 22 14.22 11.16 -0.16
CA ARG A 22 15.06 10.84 -1.35
C ARG A 22 15.02 9.37 -1.78
N TRP A 23 14.61 8.47 -0.89
CA TRP A 23 14.59 7.03 -1.15
C TRP A 23 13.20 6.49 -1.50
N CYS A 24 12.22 7.35 -1.84
CA CYS A 24 10.93 6.90 -2.39
C CYS A 24 10.73 7.27 -3.86
N SER A 25 9.83 6.52 -4.50
CA SER A 25 9.36 6.74 -5.86
C SER A 25 8.70 8.11 -6.04
N LEU A 26 8.08 8.66 -4.99
CA LEU A 26 7.46 9.99 -5.03
C LEU A 26 8.49 11.10 -5.27
N TRP A 27 9.60 11.10 -4.52
CA TRP A 27 10.71 12.06 -4.73
C TRP A 27 11.33 11.90 -6.12
N ARG A 28 11.56 10.67 -6.57
CA ARG A 28 12.13 10.40 -7.90
C ARG A 28 11.23 10.95 -9.02
N ARG A 29 9.90 10.77 -8.94
CA ARG A 29 8.96 11.29 -9.95
C ARG A 29 8.88 12.82 -10.00
N ARG A 30 9.26 13.50 -8.91
CA ARG A 30 9.29 14.97 -8.83
C ARG A 30 10.55 15.55 -9.46
N GLN A 31 11.61 14.77 -9.58
CA GLN A 31 12.82 15.19 -10.26
C GLN A 31 12.68 15.01 -11.76
N ARG A 32 13.34 15.90 -12.51
CA ARG A 32 13.54 15.75 -13.95
C ARG A 32 14.73 14.81 -14.12
N PRO A 33 14.53 13.54 -14.52
CA PRO A 33 15.63 12.62 -14.70
C PRO A 33 16.48 13.11 -15.86
N THR A 34 17.78 13.16 -15.67
CA THR A 34 18.75 13.44 -16.74
C THR A 34 19.02 12.13 -17.50
N ALA A 35 19.49 12.19 -18.75
CA ALA A 35 19.73 11.00 -19.59
C ALA A 35 20.69 9.96 -18.96
N ASN A 36 21.50 10.36 -17.96
CA ASN A 36 22.42 9.48 -17.22
C ASN A 36 21.85 8.92 -15.91
N ASP A 37 20.62 9.24 -15.51
CA ASP A 37 20.03 8.73 -14.28
C ASP A 37 19.60 7.26 -14.44
N ARG A 38 20.40 6.35 -13.87
CA ARG A 38 19.96 4.96 -13.73
C ARG A 38 18.75 4.90 -12.77
N PRO A 39 17.65 4.22 -13.13
CA PRO A 39 16.54 4.01 -12.22
C PRO A 39 16.94 3.10 -11.05
N PHE A 40 17.33 3.70 -9.91
CA PHE A 40 17.47 2.96 -8.63
C PHE A 40 16.10 2.57 -8.05
N LEU A 41 15.03 3.26 -8.47
CA LEU A 41 13.65 2.98 -8.12
C LEU A 41 12.83 2.85 -9.40
N LEU A 42 11.67 2.16 -9.28
CA LEU A 42 10.71 1.92 -10.35
C LEU A 42 10.64 3.10 -11.34
N PRO A 43 10.79 2.86 -12.65
CA PRO A 43 10.79 3.95 -13.63
C PRO A 43 9.46 4.73 -13.54
N PRO A 44 9.46 6.04 -13.86
CA PRO A 44 8.27 6.90 -13.75
C PRO A 44 7.01 6.35 -14.42
N VAL A 45 7.18 5.48 -15.42
CA VAL A 45 6.16 4.90 -16.30
C VAL A 45 5.44 3.68 -15.69
N SER A 46 5.80 3.20 -14.50
CA SER A 46 5.44 1.85 -14.06
C SER A 46 4.16 1.71 -13.23
N TRP A 47 3.22 2.66 -13.27
CA TRP A 47 1.95 2.42 -12.59
C TRP A 47 1.07 1.47 -13.41
N PRO A 48 0.47 0.43 -12.81
CA PRO A 48 -0.46 -0.45 -13.51
C PRO A 48 -1.75 0.28 -13.93
N VAL A 49 -2.02 1.44 -13.32
CA VAL A 49 -3.13 2.34 -13.62
C VAL A 49 -2.63 3.78 -13.55
N GLU A 50 -3.21 4.69 -14.33
CA GLU A 50 -2.78 6.09 -14.29
C GLU A 50 -2.87 6.67 -12.86
N PRO A 51 -1.81 7.32 -12.36
CA PRO A 51 -1.86 7.95 -11.05
C PRO A 51 -2.78 9.16 -11.09
N PRO A 52 -3.52 9.45 -9.99
CA PRO A 52 -4.32 10.66 -9.90
C PRO A 52 -3.47 11.92 -10.10
N THR A 53 -3.96 12.90 -10.86
CA THR A 53 -3.23 14.16 -11.11
C THR A 53 -2.88 14.90 -9.81
N ASN A 54 -3.71 14.75 -8.78
CA ASN A 54 -3.52 15.33 -7.44
C ASN A 54 -2.79 14.38 -6.46
N TRP A 55 -2.07 13.37 -6.93
CA TRP A 55 -1.44 12.34 -6.09
C TRP A 55 -0.58 12.92 -4.95
N LEU A 56 0.17 13.98 -5.22
CA LEU A 56 1.00 14.65 -4.20
C LEU A 56 0.17 15.15 -3.00
N ALA A 57 -0.99 15.75 -3.28
CA ALA A 57 -1.90 16.21 -2.24
C ALA A 57 -2.54 15.02 -1.49
N VAL A 58 -2.87 13.95 -2.21
CA VAL A 58 -3.40 12.71 -1.62
C VAL A 58 -2.39 12.10 -0.66
N VAL A 59 -1.10 12.00 -1.04
CA VAL A 59 -0.06 11.42 -0.18
C VAL A 59 0.17 12.25 1.07
N ASN A 60 0.14 13.58 0.98
CA ASN A 60 0.36 14.46 2.13
C ASN A 60 -0.86 14.64 3.05
N ARG A 61 -2.07 14.27 2.62
CA ARG A 61 -3.25 14.27 3.50
C ARG A 61 -3.07 13.29 4.68
N PRO A 62 -3.53 13.63 5.91
CA PRO A 62 -3.61 12.69 7.01
C PRO A 62 -4.34 11.39 6.64
N GLU A 63 -3.90 10.27 7.23
CA GLU A 63 -4.57 8.96 7.15
C GLU A 63 -5.22 8.69 8.51
N SER A 64 -6.39 8.06 8.52
CA SER A 64 -7.01 7.65 9.78
C SER A 64 -6.34 6.39 10.34
N GLU A 65 -6.38 6.21 11.66
CA GLU A 65 -5.80 5.01 12.28
C GLU A 65 -6.51 3.73 11.79
N ALA A 66 -7.84 3.79 11.58
CA ALA A 66 -8.61 2.66 11.06
C ALA A 66 -8.16 2.21 9.66
N GLU A 67 -7.88 3.16 8.76
CA GLU A 67 -7.33 2.85 7.43
C GLU A 67 -5.94 2.22 7.53
N LEU A 68 -5.09 2.78 8.40
CA LEU A 68 -3.73 2.27 8.62
C LEU A 68 -3.73 0.86 9.20
N ASP A 69 -4.57 0.58 10.19
CA ASP A 69 -4.68 -0.73 10.81
C ASP A 69 -5.22 -1.78 9.84
N SER A 70 -6.21 -1.41 9.01
CA SER A 70 -6.68 -2.29 7.94
C SER A 70 -5.56 -2.61 6.95
N LEU A 71 -4.75 -1.62 6.55
CA LEU A 71 -3.62 -1.83 5.65
C LEU A 71 -2.54 -2.71 6.28
N ARG A 72 -2.14 -2.42 7.53
CA ARG A 72 -1.15 -3.19 8.29
C ARG A 72 -1.60 -4.65 8.42
N LYS A 73 -2.87 -4.88 8.73
CA LYS A 73 -3.44 -6.23 8.81
C LYS A 73 -3.33 -6.97 7.47
N CYS A 74 -3.67 -6.32 6.35
CA CYS A 74 -3.53 -6.92 5.03
C CYS A 74 -2.06 -7.26 4.71
N VAL A 75 -1.13 -6.34 4.99
CA VAL A 75 0.32 -6.58 4.79
C VAL A 75 0.82 -7.74 5.64
N GLN A 76 0.49 -7.76 6.94
CA GLN A 76 0.94 -8.82 7.85
C GLN A 76 0.34 -10.19 7.52
N ARG A 77 -0.89 -10.22 7.01
CA ARG A 77 -1.60 -11.47 6.69
C ARG A 77 -1.38 -11.95 5.26
N GLY A 78 -0.77 -11.14 4.40
CA GLY A 78 -0.75 -11.39 2.96
C GLY A 78 -2.15 -11.38 2.35
N ALA A 79 -3.08 -10.61 2.92
CA ALA A 79 -4.46 -10.56 2.47
C ALA A 79 -4.67 -9.45 1.42
N PRO A 80 -5.57 -9.64 0.44
CA PRO A 80 -5.97 -8.58 -0.46
C PRO A 80 -6.53 -7.37 0.31
N TYR A 81 -6.27 -6.15 -0.16
CA TYR A 81 -6.78 -4.91 0.42
C TYR A 81 -7.79 -4.25 -0.53
N GLY A 82 -9.00 -3.94 -0.05
CA GLY A 82 -10.04 -3.32 -0.87
C GLY A 82 -11.46 -3.55 -0.34
N ASN A 83 -12.45 -3.52 -1.22
CA ASN A 83 -13.83 -3.86 -0.87
C ASN A 83 -13.94 -5.32 -0.38
N PRO A 84 -14.73 -5.63 0.68
CA PRO A 84 -14.84 -6.98 1.24
C PRO A 84 -15.22 -8.08 0.23
N ASP A 85 -16.20 -7.83 -0.63
CA ASP A 85 -16.62 -8.81 -1.66
C ASP A 85 -15.49 -9.08 -2.65
N TRP A 86 -14.78 -8.02 -3.03
CA TRP A 86 -13.59 -8.14 -3.88
C TRP A 86 -12.47 -8.90 -3.18
N GLN A 87 -12.25 -8.69 -1.88
CA GLN A 87 -11.24 -9.41 -1.10
C GLN A 87 -11.55 -10.91 -1.08
N HIS A 88 -12.81 -11.29 -0.79
CA HIS A 88 -13.23 -12.70 -0.77
C HIS A 88 -13.05 -13.37 -2.13
N ARG A 89 -13.53 -12.73 -3.21
CA ARG A 89 -13.40 -13.26 -4.57
C ARG A 89 -11.93 -13.38 -5.01
N THR A 90 -11.11 -12.39 -4.67
CA THR A 90 -9.68 -12.38 -5.02
C THR A 90 -8.91 -13.40 -4.21
N ALA A 91 -9.21 -13.54 -2.91
CA ALA A 91 -8.59 -14.54 -2.07
C ALA A 91 -8.90 -15.95 -2.57
N LEU A 92 -10.15 -16.25 -2.93
CA LEU A 92 -10.54 -17.53 -3.54
C LEU A 92 -9.76 -17.78 -4.85
N ARG A 93 -9.74 -16.80 -5.75
CA ARG A 93 -9.04 -16.92 -7.03
C ARG A 93 -7.53 -17.17 -6.89
N LEU A 94 -6.92 -16.62 -5.84
CA LEU A 94 -5.47 -16.70 -5.62
C LEU A 94 -5.07 -17.80 -4.61
N GLY A 95 -6.01 -18.57 -4.06
CA GLY A 95 -5.73 -19.57 -3.02
C GLY A 95 -5.28 -18.97 -1.68
N LEU A 96 -5.71 -17.75 -1.37
CA LEU A 96 -5.33 -16.96 -0.19
C LEU A 96 -6.44 -16.91 0.88
N GLU A 97 -7.43 -17.79 0.86
CA GLU A 97 -8.57 -17.75 1.79
C GLU A 97 -8.14 -17.89 3.24
N SER A 98 -7.04 -18.61 3.50
CA SER A 98 -6.40 -18.70 4.82
C SER A 98 -6.01 -17.32 5.36
N SER A 99 -5.63 -16.37 4.48
CA SER A 99 -5.30 -14.98 4.83
C SER A 99 -6.50 -14.17 5.32
N LEU A 100 -7.74 -14.63 5.12
CA LEU A 100 -8.95 -13.97 5.64
C LEU A 100 -9.49 -14.62 6.92
N ARG A 101 -9.16 -15.90 7.17
CA ARG A 101 -9.65 -16.65 8.33
C ARG A 101 -8.93 -16.26 9.63
N PRO A 102 -9.56 -16.41 10.80
CA PRO A 102 -8.88 -16.27 12.09
C PRO A 102 -7.59 -17.13 12.15
N ARG A 103 -6.55 -16.62 12.81
CA ARG A 103 -5.32 -17.40 12.98
C ARG A 103 -5.57 -18.56 13.94
N GLY A 104 -4.91 -19.69 13.69
CA GLY A 104 -4.96 -20.86 14.55
C GLY A 104 -5.95 -21.91 14.08
N ARG A 105 -6.14 -22.92 14.92
CA ARG A 105 -7.03 -24.04 14.64
C ARG A 105 -8.47 -23.53 14.49
N PRO A 106 -9.22 -23.95 13.46
CA PRO A 106 -10.64 -23.66 13.38
C PRO A 106 -11.36 -24.08 14.67
N PRO A 107 -12.28 -23.25 15.19
CA PRO A 107 -13.05 -23.63 16.36
C PRO A 107 -13.83 -24.91 16.07
N LYS A 108 -14.02 -25.75 17.10
CA LYS A 108 -14.90 -26.93 16.98
C LYS A 108 -16.26 -26.43 16.53
N SER A 109 -16.75 -26.94 15.39
CA SER A 109 -18.12 -26.67 14.95
C SER A 109 -19.07 -27.15 16.05
N SER A 110 -19.74 -26.22 16.72
CA SER A 110 -20.91 -26.52 17.52
C SER A 110 -22.01 -26.91 16.54
N ASN A 111 -22.11 -28.20 16.20
CA ASN A 111 -23.34 -28.71 15.60
C ASN A 111 -24.46 -28.39 16.59
N ARG A 112 -25.39 -27.53 16.17
CA ARG A 112 -26.63 -27.24 16.87
C ARG A 112 -27.76 -27.72 15.98
#